data_AF-A0A2V8QTU0-F1
#
_entry.id   AF-A0A2V8QTU0-F1
#
_cell.length_a   1.000
_cell.length_b   1.000
_cell.length_c   1.000
_cell.angle_alpha   90.00
_cell.angle_beta   90.00
_cell.angle_gamma   90.00
#
_symmetry.space_group_name_H-M   'P 1'
#
loop_
_entity.id
_entity.type
_entity.pdbx_description
1 polymer ?
#
loop_
_entity_poly.entity_id
_entity_poly.type
_entity_poly.pdbx_seq_one_letter_code
_entity_poly.pdbx_strand_id
1 'polypeptide(L)'
;LFIVLSPLIGLVLGFLLMVAVYWIFRKWSPHRVDRLFRRGQLLSAAAFSLGHGGNDAQKTMGIITAVLAAGGVLQYGPNSTLPPIPLWVVLIAHAAIALGTLSGGWRIVRTMGTRITKLKPVGGFCVETGAALTLAYVTLTGVPVSTTHTITGAIVGVGATRRLSAVKWGVAGRVIAALSFLVCRLLGGSPH
;
A
#
# COMPACT_ATOMS: atom_id res chain seq x y z
N LEU A 1 -15.49 0.48 -7.91
CA LEU A 1 -15.91 -0.21 -6.65
C LEU A 1 -14.72 -0.48 -5.72
N PHE A 2 -13.67 -1.20 -6.16
CA PHE A 2 -12.56 -1.62 -5.28
C PHE A 2 -11.70 -0.48 -4.70
N ILE A 3 -11.58 0.65 -5.39
CA ILE A 3 -10.89 1.83 -4.87
C ILE A 3 -11.59 2.38 -3.61
N VAL A 4 -12.92 2.33 -3.56
CA VAL A 4 -13.72 2.77 -2.40
C VAL A 4 -13.76 1.72 -1.28
N LEU A 5 -13.65 0.43 -1.62
CA LEU A 5 -13.60 -0.66 -0.65
C LEU A 5 -12.23 -0.80 0.03
N SER A 6 -11.15 -0.41 -0.66
CA SER A 6 -9.77 -0.57 -0.18
C SER A 6 -9.43 0.12 1.15
N PRO A 7 -9.90 1.35 1.46
CA PRO A 7 -9.72 1.93 2.79
C PRO A 7 -10.46 1.14 3.87
N LEU A 8 -11.64 0.59 3.54
CA LEU A 8 -12.46 -0.14 4.49
C LEU A 8 -11.84 -1.49 4.83
N ILE A 9 -11.33 -2.20 3.81
CA ILE A 9 -10.55 -3.43 3.97
C ILE A 9 -9.30 -3.15 4.83
N GLY A 10 -8.56 -2.09 4.50
CA GLY A 10 -7.39 -1.67 5.28
C GLY A 10 -7.75 -1.39 6.74
N LEU A 11 -8.83 -0.65 6.99
CA LEU A 11 -9.33 -0.32 8.33
C LEU A 11 -9.66 -1.57 9.12
N VAL A 12 -10.45 -2.49 8.56
CA VAL A 12 -10.86 -3.71 9.22
C VAL A 12 -9.65 -4.59 9.53
N LEU A 13 -8.77 -4.82 8.56
CA LEU A 13 -7.57 -5.64 8.77
C LEU A 13 -6.61 -5.03 9.78
N GLY A 14 -6.36 -3.72 9.70
CA GLY A 14 -5.52 -3.01 10.66
C GLY A 14 -6.10 -3.07 12.08
N PHE A 15 -7.41 -2.90 12.22
CA PHE A 15 -8.11 -3.02 13.50
C PHE A 15 -8.01 -4.43 14.07
N LEU A 16 -8.36 -5.45 13.28
CA LEU A 16 -8.35 -6.85 13.72
C LEU A 16 -6.94 -7.34 14.09
N LEU A 17 -5.92 -7.01 13.27
CA LEU A 17 -4.53 -7.35 13.56
C LEU A 17 -4.06 -6.74 14.88
N MET A 18 -4.40 -5.47 15.11
CA MET A 18 -4.00 -4.78 16.32
C MET A 18 -4.72 -5.35 17.56
N VAL A 19 -6.01 -5.70 17.45
CA VAL A 19 -6.74 -6.40 18.54
C VAL A 19 -6.11 -7.78 18.83
N ALA A 20 -5.78 -8.55 17.78
CA ALA A 20 -5.14 -9.86 17.93
C ALA A 20 -3.78 -9.72 18.62
N VAL A 21 -2.95 -8.76 18.21
CA VAL A 21 -1.65 -8.47 18.85
C VAL A 21 -1.83 -8.08 20.31
N TYR A 22 -2.80 -7.21 20.64
CA TYR A 22 -3.08 -6.85 22.03
C TYR A 22 -3.48 -8.08 22.87
N TRP A 23 -4.29 -8.98 22.33
CA TRP A 23 -4.70 -10.20 23.03
C TRP A 23 -3.56 -11.19 23.24
N ILE A 24 -2.74 -11.44 22.20
CA ILE A 24 -1.62 -12.39 22.25
C ILE A 24 -0.56 -11.90 23.25
N PHE A 25 -0.22 -10.62 23.20
CA PHE A 25 0.86 -10.04 24.01
C PHE A 25 0.38 -9.40 25.33
N ARG A 26 -0.88 -9.63 25.74
CA ARG A 26 -1.47 -9.01 26.94
C ARG A 26 -0.72 -9.27 28.25
N LYS A 27 -0.03 -10.41 28.35
CA LYS A 27 0.75 -10.81 29.54
C LYS A 27 2.21 -10.33 29.50
N TRP A 28 2.64 -9.71 28.40
CA TRP A 28 4.04 -9.32 28.21
C TRP A 28 4.28 -7.90 28.71
N SER A 29 5.49 -7.65 29.22
CA SER A 29 5.85 -6.28 29.62
C SER A 29 5.96 -5.36 28.40
N PRO A 30 5.52 -4.08 28.50
CA PRO A 30 5.56 -3.14 27.38
C PRO A 30 6.94 -2.99 26.72
N HIS A 31 8.01 -3.12 27.50
CA HIS A 31 9.40 -3.06 27.01
C HIS A 31 9.78 -4.25 26.12
N ARG A 32 9.34 -5.47 26.45
CA ARG A 32 9.60 -6.67 25.64
C ARG A 32 8.84 -6.61 24.31
N VAL A 33 7.59 -6.17 24.38
CA VAL A 33 6.74 -5.95 23.20
C VAL A 33 7.38 -4.92 22.27
N ASP A 34 7.80 -3.76 22.78
CA ASP A 34 8.44 -2.73 21.94
C ASP A 34 9.71 -3.24 21.23
N ARG A 35 10.57 -3.97 21.95
CA ARG A 35 11.81 -4.53 21.37
C ARG A 35 11.52 -5.54 20.26
N LEU A 36 10.53 -6.42 20.44
CA LEU A 36 10.13 -7.40 19.44
C LEU A 36 9.56 -6.71 18.19
N PHE A 37 8.59 -5.81 18.39
CA PHE A 37 7.89 -5.15 17.29
C PHE A 37 8.74 -4.13 16.55
N ARG A 38 9.82 -3.58 17.12
CA ARG A 38 10.81 -2.81 16.35
C ARG A 38 11.51 -3.65 15.29
N ARG A 39 11.88 -4.89 15.62
CA ARG A 39 12.48 -5.83 14.66
C ARG A 39 11.43 -6.35 13.68
N GLY A 40 10.25 -6.70 14.20
CA GLY A 40 9.12 -7.11 13.38
C GLY A 40 8.71 -6.04 12.38
N GLN A 41 8.69 -4.76 12.77
CA GLN A 41 8.36 -3.66 11.89
C GLN A 41 9.33 -3.55 10.70
N LEU A 42 10.62 -3.78 10.92
CA LEU A 42 11.58 -3.77 9.79
C LEU A 42 11.24 -4.87 8.77
N LEU A 43 10.82 -6.05 9.24
CA LEU A 43 10.41 -7.15 8.37
C LEU A 43 9.08 -6.85 7.65
N SER A 44 8.08 -6.30 8.35
CA SER A 44 6.79 -5.92 7.73
C SER A 44 6.97 -4.77 6.74
N ALA A 45 7.81 -3.79 7.05
CA ALA A 45 8.12 -2.68 6.16
C ALA A 45 8.82 -3.20 4.89
N ALA A 46 9.75 -4.14 5.03
CA ALA A 46 10.39 -4.79 3.88
C ALA A 46 9.38 -5.58 3.04
N ALA A 47 8.53 -6.39 3.65
CA ALA A 47 7.50 -7.17 2.96
C ALA A 47 6.50 -6.28 2.21
N PHE A 48 6.01 -5.22 2.87
CA PHE A 48 5.14 -4.23 2.24
C PHE A 48 5.84 -3.50 1.09
N SER A 49 7.10 -3.07 1.29
CA SER A 49 7.90 -2.40 0.25
C SER A 49 8.11 -3.28 -0.97
N LEU A 50 8.42 -4.56 -0.78
CA LEU A 50 8.55 -5.54 -1.86
C LEU A 50 7.24 -5.74 -2.62
N GLY A 51 6.14 -5.97 -1.91
CA GLY A 51 4.83 -6.13 -2.53
C GLY A 51 4.40 -4.86 -3.28
N HIS A 52 4.61 -3.69 -2.68
CA HIS A 52 4.26 -2.40 -3.28
C HIS A 52 5.09 -2.11 -4.52
N GLY A 53 6.41 -2.30 -4.43
CA GLY A 53 7.33 -2.16 -5.55
C GLY A 53 7.00 -3.10 -6.69
N GLY A 54 6.72 -4.38 -6.39
CA GLY A 54 6.31 -5.36 -7.40
C GLY A 54 5.02 -4.98 -8.12
N ASN A 55 4.00 -4.51 -7.39
CA ASN A 55 2.74 -4.06 -7.98
C ASN A 55 2.92 -2.84 -8.91
N ASP A 56 3.78 -1.89 -8.56
CA ASP A 56 4.04 -0.72 -9.40
C ASP A 56 4.98 -1.05 -10.57
N ALA A 57 5.92 -1.96 -10.36
CA ALA A 57 6.77 -2.50 -11.42
C ALA A 57 5.91 -3.23 -12.46
N GLN A 58 4.93 -4.03 -12.05
CA GLN A 58 4.00 -4.72 -12.97
C GLN A 58 3.22 -3.74 -13.86
N LYS A 59 2.70 -2.63 -13.31
CA LYS A 59 2.02 -1.59 -14.10
C LYS A 59 2.96 -0.97 -15.12
N THR A 60 4.17 -0.64 -14.69
CA THR A 60 5.20 0.00 -15.53
C THR A 60 5.64 -0.93 -16.67
N MET A 61 5.91 -2.21 -16.35
CA MET A 61 6.24 -3.22 -17.35
C MET A 61 5.12 -3.44 -18.36
N GLY A 62 3.86 -3.42 -17.91
CA GLY A 62 2.70 -3.54 -18.80
C GLY A 62 2.63 -2.40 -19.81
N ILE A 63 2.85 -1.17 -19.37
CA ILE A 63 2.89 0.01 -20.26
C ILE A 63 4.07 -0.09 -21.24
N ILE A 64 5.27 -0.39 -20.77
CA ILE A 64 6.46 -0.52 -21.62
C ILE A 64 6.24 -1.62 -22.67
N THR A 65 5.72 -2.77 -22.27
CA THR A 65 5.46 -3.90 -23.17
C THR A 65 4.42 -3.55 -24.21
N ALA A 66 3.35 -2.84 -23.83
CA ALA A 66 2.33 -2.36 -24.77
C ALA A 66 2.91 -1.40 -25.81
N VAL A 67 3.78 -0.47 -25.40
CA VAL A 67 4.46 0.46 -26.32
C VAL A 67 5.41 -0.28 -27.27
N LEU A 68 6.18 -1.24 -26.77
CA LEU A 68 7.08 -2.04 -27.61
C LEU A 68 6.33 -2.91 -28.62
N ALA A 69 5.17 -3.44 -28.23
CA ALA A 69 4.29 -4.19 -29.13
C ALA A 69 3.66 -3.28 -30.19
N ALA A 70 3.17 -2.09 -29.79
CA ALA A 70 2.64 -1.10 -30.72
C ALA A 70 3.69 -0.56 -31.70
N GLY A 71 4.95 -0.43 -31.25
CA GLY A 71 6.09 -0.02 -32.08
C GLY A 71 6.67 -1.12 -32.96
N GLY A 72 6.09 -2.32 -32.97
CA GLY A 72 6.54 -3.46 -33.79
C GLY A 72 7.84 -4.13 -33.31
N VAL A 73 8.38 -3.74 -32.16
CA VAL A 73 9.59 -4.33 -31.57
C VAL A 73 9.30 -5.70 -30.95
N LEU A 74 8.12 -5.84 -30.34
CA LEU A 74 7.63 -7.13 -29.84
C LEU A 74 6.48 -7.61 -30.73
N GLN A 75 6.57 -8.85 -31.21
CA GLN A 75 5.48 -9.46 -31.98
C GLN A 75 4.34 -9.86 -31.04
N TYR A 76 3.11 -9.55 -31.43
CA TYR A 76 1.93 -10.04 -30.73
C TYR A 76 1.87 -11.57 -30.80
N GLY A 77 1.41 -12.21 -29.72
CA GLY A 77 1.18 -13.65 -29.71
C GLY A 77 0.00 -14.06 -30.62
N PRO A 78 -0.28 -15.37 -30.75
CA PRO A 78 -1.48 -15.85 -31.43
C PRO A 78 -2.72 -15.17 -30.85
N ASN A 79 -3.63 -14.68 -31.70
CA ASN A 79 -4.84 -13.93 -31.33
C ASN A 79 -4.61 -12.49 -30.83
N SER A 80 -3.55 -11.81 -31.28
CA SER A 80 -3.28 -10.39 -30.96
C SER A 80 -3.09 -10.11 -29.46
N THR A 81 -2.73 -11.13 -28.67
CA THR A 81 -2.45 -10.96 -27.25
C THR A 81 -1.09 -10.33 -27.03
N LEU A 82 -0.97 -9.49 -25.99
CA LEU A 82 0.32 -8.94 -25.58
C LEU A 82 1.31 -10.09 -25.31
N PRO A 83 2.55 -10.02 -25.84
CA PRO A 83 3.56 -11.03 -25.61
C PRO A 83 3.98 -11.06 -24.12
N PRO A 84 4.53 -12.20 -23.65
CA PRO A 84 5.07 -12.28 -22.30
C PRO A 84 6.14 -11.20 -22.08
N ILE A 85 6.12 -10.57 -20.90
CA ILE A 85 7.01 -9.46 -20.57
C ILE A 85 8.47 -9.96 -20.58
N PRO A 86 9.36 -9.37 -21.40
CA PRO A 86 10.76 -9.77 -21.46
C PRO A 86 11.49 -9.51 -20.14
N LEU A 87 12.43 -10.39 -19.77
CA LEU A 87 13.22 -10.24 -18.54
C LEU A 87 13.96 -8.89 -18.47
N TRP A 88 14.45 -8.37 -19.59
CA TRP A 88 15.14 -7.08 -19.60
C TRP A 88 14.19 -5.91 -19.26
N VAL A 89 12.92 -5.97 -19.67
CA VAL A 89 11.89 -4.99 -19.28
C VAL A 89 11.63 -5.07 -17.79
N VAL A 90 11.56 -6.30 -17.25
CA VAL A 90 11.42 -6.55 -15.80
C VAL A 90 12.58 -5.90 -15.04
N LEU A 91 13.82 -6.12 -15.46
CA LEU A 91 15.01 -5.59 -14.80
C LEU A 91 15.08 -4.06 -14.86
N ILE A 92 14.80 -3.46 -16.01
CA ILE A 92 14.80 -2.00 -16.17
C ILE A 92 13.71 -1.36 -15.32
N ALA A 93 12.50 -1.92 -15.30
CA ALA A 93 11.40 -1.38 -14.49
C ALA A 93 11.73 -1.40 -12.98
N HIS A 94 12.26 -2.52 -12.47
CA HIS A 94 12.70 -2.61 -11.08
C HIS A 94 13.88 -1.68 -10.77
N ALA A 95 14.87 -1.61 -11.67
CA ALA A 95 16.01 -0.71 -11.51
C ALA A 95 15.57 0.77 -11.47
N ALA A 96 14.64 1.17 -12.34
CA ALA A 96 14.10 2.52 -12.37
C ALA A 96 13.35 2.88 -11.07
N ILE A 97 12.53 1.96 -10.54
CA ILE A 97 11.82 2.16 -9.27
C ILE A 97 12.80 2.21 -8.09
N ALA A 98 13.78 1.32 -8.06
CA ALA A 98 14.81 1.30 -7.01
C ALA A 98 15.64 2.59 -7.03
N LEU A 99 16.13 3.01 -8.20
CA LEU A 99 16.89 4.26 -8.38
C LEU A 99 16.05 5.49 -8.04
N GLY A 100 14.78 5.55 -8.43
CA GLY A 100 13.87 6.65 -8.06
C GLY A 100 13.65 6.75 -6.55
N THR A 101 13.50 5.61 -5.89
CA THR A 101 13.35 5.54 -4.42
C THR A 101 14.62 6.03 -3.72
N LEU A 102 15.80 5.63 -4.20
CA LEU A 102 17.10 6.03 -3.66
C LEU A 102 17.44 7.51 -3.89
N SER A 103 17.13 8.04 -5.07
CA SER A 103 17.54 9.39 -5.49
C SER A 103 16.64 10.52 -4.97
N GLY A 104 15.33 10.27 -4.77
CA GLY A 104 14.37 11.34 -4.44
C GLY A 104 13.37 11.02 -3.32
N GLY A 105 13.24 9.77 -2.91
CA GLY A 105 12.20 9.34 -1.96
C GLY A 105 12.37 9.89 -0.54
N TRP A 106 13.59 10.25 -0.16
CA TRP A 106 13.93 10.52 1.26
C TRP A 106 13.24 11.76 1.85
N ARG A 107 13.03 12.81 1.04
CA ARG A 107 12.28 14.02 1.46
C ARG A 107 10.78 13.72 1.64
N ILE A 108 10.23 12.82 0.83
CA ILE A 108 8.81 12.42 0.86
C ILE A 108 8.54 11.48 2.05
N VAL A 109 9.38 10.45 2.23
CA VAL A 109 9.27 9.49 3.35
C VAL A 109 9.25 10.22 4.70
N ARG A 110 10.12 11.22 4.87
CA ARG A 110 10.22 12.00 6.10
C ARG A 110 8.95 12.82 6.41
N THR A 111 8.18 13.21 5.39
CA THR A 111 6.98 14.06 5.57
C THR A 111 5.69 13.28 5.79
N MET A 112 5.62 11.99 5.44
CA MET A 112 4.45 11.13 5.65
C MET A 112 4.38 10.57 7.08
N GLY A 113 5.53 10.24 7.69
CA GLY A 113 5.59 9.56 9.01
C GLY A 113 5.06 10.36 10.21
N THR A 114 4.84 11.68 10.09
CA THR A 114 4.49 12.55 11.22
C THR A 114 3.07 13.12 11.18
N ARG A 115 2.34 13.02 10.05
CA ARG A 115 1.11 13.81 9.84
C ARG A 115 -0.18 13.14 10.29
N ILE A 116 -0.26 11.81 10.30
CA ILE A 116 -1.55 11.10 10.48
C ILE A 116 -1.76 10.62 11.92
N THR A 117 -0.89 9.76 12.46
CA THR A 117 -0.92 9.32 13.86
C THR A 117 0.50 9.02 14.36
N LYS A 118 0.77 9.27 15.64
CA LYS A 118 2.03 8.82 16.27
C LYS A 118 1.95 7.30 16.49
N LEU A 119 2.43 6.53 15.52
CA LEU A 119 2.45 5.07 15.59
C LEU A 119 3.63 4.61 16.47
N LYS A 120 3.34 3.75 17.46
CA LYS A 120 4.38 2.94 18.12
C LYS A 120 4.79 1.80 17.18
N PRO A 121 5.98 1.18 17.35
CA PRO A 121 6.43 0.09 16.47
C PRO A 121 5.42 -1.03 16.25
N VAL A 122 4.70 -1.42 17.31
CA VAL A 122 3.60 -2.39 17.23
C VAL A 122 2.48 -1.98 16.28
N GLY A 123 2.13 -0.69 16.26
CA GLY A 123 1.12 -0.16 15.35
C GLY A 123 1.63 -0.09 13.92
N GLY A 124 2.89 0.31 13.73
CA GLY A 124 3.54 0.29 12.41
C GLY A 124 3.53 -1.11 11.80
N PHE A 125 3.93 -2.12 12.58
CA PHE A 125 3.87 -3.52 12.16
C PHE A 125 2.45 -3.94 11.75
N CYS A 126 1.42 -3.60 12.53
CA CYS A 126 0.03 -3.97 12.20
C CYS A 126 -0.46 -3.29 10.92
N VAL A 127 -0.12 -2.00 10.72
CA VAL A 127 -0.46 -1.26 9.50
C VAL A 127 0.21 -1.89 8.28
N GLU A 128 1.52 -2.09 8.33
CA GLU A 128 2.32 -2.61 7.22
C GLU A 128 1.95 -4.05 6.88
N THR A 129 1.72 -4.89 7.90
CA THR A 129 1.29 -6.28 7.69
C THR A 129 -0.12 -6.36 7.12
N GLY A 130 -1.07 -5.56 7.62
CA GLY A 130 -2.43 -5.50 7.07
C GLY A 130 -2.44 -5.02 5.61
N ALA A 131 -1.62 -4.01 5.30
CA ALA A 131 -1.45 -3.53 3.94
C ALA A 131 -0.79 -4.58 3.03
N ALA A 132 0.26 -5.27 3.50
CA ALA A 132 0.95 -6.33 2.76
C ALA A 132 0.02 -7.53 2.49
N LEU A 133 -0.78 -7.95 3.46
CA LEU A 133 -1.77 -9.02 3.30
C LEU A 133 -2.85 -8.66 2.28
N THR A 134 -3.37 -7.43 2.36
CA THR A 134 -4.33 -6.93 1.36
C THR A 134 -3.71 -6.94 -0.03
N LEU A 135 -2.45 -6.51 -0.13
CA LEU A 135 -1.75 -6.45 -1.41
C LEU A 135 -1.49 -7.83 -1.99
N ALA A 136 -1.10 -8.80 -1.16
CA ALA A 136 -0.96 -10.20 -1.58
C ALA A 136 -2.29 -10.78 -2.08
N TYR A 137 -3.39 -10.53 -1.35
CA TYR A 137 -4.73 -10.95 -1.77
C TYR A 137 -5.15 -10.36 -3.12
N VAL A 138 -4.85 -9.07 -3.34
CA VAL A 138 -5.12 -8.37 -4.59
C VAL A 138 -4.28 -8.94 -5.74
N THR A 139 -3.00 -9.20 -5.50
CA THR A 139 -2.12 -9.82 -6.50
C THR A 139 -2.61 -11.22 -6.90
N LEU A 140 -3.14 -12.01 -5.96
CA LEU A 140 -3.72 -13.33 -6.25
C LEU A 140 -5.06 -13.26 -7.01
N THR A 141 -5.89 -12.27 -6.69
CA THR A 141 -7.23 -12.10 -7.29
C THR A 141 -7.22 -11.27 -8.58
N GLY A 142 -6.10 -10.66 -8.93
CA GLY A 142 -5.95 -9.85 -10.15
C GLY A 142 -6.74 -8.54 -10.16
N VAL A 143 -7.38 -8.17 -9.04
CA VAL A 143 -8.22 -6.97 -8.97
C VAL A 143 -7.36 -5.75 -8.68
N PRO A 144 -7.42 -4.66 -9.48
CA PRO A 144 -6.62 -3.47 -9.21
C PRO A 144 -7.11 -2.75 -7.95
N VAL A 145 -6.21 -2.60 -6.97
CA VAL A 145 -6.45 -1.86 -5.72
C VAL A 145 -5.39 -0.79 -5.51
N SER A 146 -5.79 0.32 -4.88
CA SER A 146 -4.87 1.38 -4.51
C SER A 146 -4.24 1.13 -3.14
N THR A 147 -2.93 0.90 -3.12
CA THR A 147 -2.13 0.70 -1.90
C THR A 147 -2.22 1.90 -0.94
N THR A 148 -2.32 3.12 -1.46
CA THR A 148 -2.47 4.36 -0.66
C THR A 148 -3.76 4.37 0.17
N HIS A 149 -4.85 3.88 -0.40
CA HIS A 149 -6.14 3.80 0.27
C HIS A 149 -6.12 2.72 1.35
N THR A 150 -5.58 1.55 1.00
CA THR A 150 -5.42 0.43 1.94
C THR A 150 -4.56 0.83 3.14
N ILE A 151 -3.38 1.43 2.93
CA ILE A 151 -2.48 1.80 4.03
C ILE A 151 -3.08 2.92 4.89
N THR A 152 -3.75 3.90 4.27
CA THR A 152 -4.45 4.96 5.02
C THR A 152 -5.57 4.39 5.87
N GLY A 153 -6.38 3.48 5.31
CA GLY A 153 -7.41 2.74 6.04
C GLY A 153 -6.84 1.97 7.22
N ALA A 154 -5.75 1.24 7.02
CA ALA A 154 -5.08 0.49 8.08
C ALA A 154 -4.55 1.39 9.20
N ILE A 155 -4.00 2.56 8.88
CA ILE A 155 -3.57 3.55 9.89
C ILE A 155 -4.77 4.01 10.74
N VAL A 156 -5.91 4.28 10.11
CA VAL A 156 -7.15 4.67 10.81
C VAL A 156 -7.65 3.53 11.69
N GLY A 157 -7.70 2.30 11.17
CA GLY A 157 -8.11 1.11 11.92
C GLY A 157 -7.25 0.85 13.15
N VAL A 158 -5.92 0.87 12.99
CA VAL A 158 -4.96 0.74 14.09
C VAL A 158 -5.12 1.88 15.10
N GLY A 159 -5.32 3.13 14.65
CA GLY A 159 -5.57 4.28 15.52
C GLY A 159 -6.84 4.14 16.36
N ALA A 160 -7.91 3.62 15.75
CA ALA A 160 -9.21 3.43 16.39
C ALA A 160 -9.16 2.41 17.56
N THR A 161 -8.28 1.40 17.50
CA THR A 161 -8.12 0.42 18.60
C THR A 161 -7.59 1.00 19.91
N ARG A 162 -6.88 2.14 19.87
CA ARG A 162 -6.32 2.74 21.09
C ARG A 162 -7.32 3.65 21.77
N ARG A 163 -7.76 4.68 21.06
CA ARG A 163 -8.81 5.62 21.45
C ARG A 163 -9.36 6.24 20.18
N LEU A 164 -10.68 6.36 20.07
CA LEU A 164 -11.31 7.10 18.98
C LEU A 164 -10.78 8.54 18.90
N SER A 165 -10.47 9.18 20.03
CA SER A 165 -9.87 10.52 20.10
C SER A 165 -8.40 10.60 19.66
N ALA A 166 -7.69 9.48 19.54
CA ALA A 166 -6.31 9.44 19.02
C ALA A 166 -6.26 9.56 17.49
N VAL A 167 -7.40 9.34 16.81
CA VAL A 167 -7.53 9.52 15.37
C VAL A 167 -7.91 10.98 15.10
N LYS A 168 -7.09 11.68 14.31
CA LYS A 168 -7.45 13.01 13.80
C LYS A 168 -8.50 12.87 12.70
N TRP A 169 -9.77 12.69 13.09
CA TRP A 169 -10.88 12.44 12.15
C TRP A 169 -11.01 13.51 11.06
N GLY A 170 -10.73 14.78 11.37
CA GLY A 170 -10.70 15.84 10.36
C GLY A 170 -9.60 15.66 9.31
N VAL A 171 -8.48 15.01 9.62
CA VAL A 171 -7.42 14.69 8.65
C VAL A 171 -7.76 13.39 7.91
N ALA A 172 -8.19 12.35 8.62
CA ALA A 172 -8.61 11.09 8.01
C ALA A 172 -9.77 11.29 7.01
N GLY A 173 -10.78 12.06 7.40
CA GLY A 173 -11.91 12.43 6.56
C GLY A 173 -11.50 13.26 5.36
N ARG A 174 -10.56 14.21 5.51
CA ARG A 174 -10.02 14.98 4.36
C ARG A 174 -9.23 14.12 3.40
N VAL A 175 -8.45 13.16 3.88
CA VAL A 175 -7.71 12.23 3.00
C VAL A 175 -8.67 11.32 2.25
N ILE A 176 -9.65 10.73 2.94
CA ILE A 176 -10.68 9.89 2.31
C ILE A 176 -11.53 10.69 1.32
N ALA A 177 -11.92 11.92 1.68
CA ALA A 177 -12.69 12.81 0.81
C ALA A 177 -11.87 13.25 -0.41
N ALA A 178 -10.62 13.68 -0.24
CA ALA A 178 -9.74 14.07 -1.36
C ALA A 178 -9.54 12.91 -2.35
N LEU A 179 -9.38 11.70 -1.83
CA LEU A 179 -9.22 10.49 -2.61
C LEU A 179 -10.52 10.09 -3.34
N SER A 180 -11.67 10.18 -2.67
CA SER A 180 -12.99 9.91 -3.27
C SER A 180 -13.34 10.97 -4.32
N PHE A 181 -12.99 12.23 -4.09
CA PHE A 181 -13.23 13.35 -4.99
C PHE A 181 -12.38 13.25 -6.27
N LEU A 182 -11.11 12.81 -6.15
CA LEU A 182 -10.25 12.55 -7.30
C LEU A 182 -10.82 11.44 -8.19
N VAL A 183 -11.40 10.40 -7.61
CA VAL A 183 -12.08 9.31 -8.33
C VAL A 183 -13.35 9.80 -9.03
N CYS A 184 -14.17 10.61 -8.35
CA CYS A 184 -15.39 11.19 -8.94
C CYS A 184 -15.06 12.04 -10.19
N ARG A 185 -13.95 12.79 -10.12
CA ARG A 185 -13.49 13.66 -11.20
C ARG A 185 -12.89 12.90 -12.39
N LEU A 186 -12.21 11.78 -12.13
CA LEU A 186 -11.67 10.89 -13.19
C LEU A 186 -12.76 10.06 -13.88
N LEU A 187 -13.90 9.83 -13.23
CA LEU A 187 -15.06 9.14 -13.80
C LEU A 187 -16.01 10.09 -14.56
N GLY A 188 -15.60 11.35 -14.82
CA GLY A 188 -16.37 12.31 -15.60
C GLY A 188 -17.51 13.00 -14.85
N GLY A 189 -17.66 12.80 -13.54
CA GLY A 189 -18.66 13.49 -12.73
C GLY A 189 -18.19 14.89 -12.34
N SER A 190 -18.73 15.93 -12.99
CA SER A 190 -18.70 17.30 -12.46
C SER A 190 -19.52 17.36 -11.17
N PRO A 191 -19.00 17.95 -10.07
CA PRO A 191 -19.79 18.15 -8.86
C PRO A 191 -20.77 19.30 -9.09
N HIS A 192 -22.05 18.95 -9.29
CA HIS A 192 -23.18 19.79 -8.95
C HIS A 192 -23.96 19.09 -7.85
#